data_AF-A0A553PNV8-F1
#
_entry.id   AF-A0A553PNV8-F1
#
_cell.length_a   1.000
_cell.length_b   1.000
_cell.length_c   1.000
_cell.angle_alpha   90.00
_cell.angle_beta   90.00
_cell.angle_gamma   90.00
#
_symmetry.space_group_name_H-M   'P 1'
#
loop_
_entity.id
_entity.type
_entity.pdbx_description
1 polymer ?
#
loop_
_entity_poly.entity_id
_entity_poly.type
_entity_poly.pdbx_seq_one_letter_code
_entity_poly.pdbx_strand_id
1 'polypeptide(L)'
;RGKWLGHCYDGHKYVCLDDFVPKRNHANGLDQDEDECIVYSFGVSDDLSFENEMTHFGCHVYAYDQDWTETMLQNKNPRITLEKASIHDGSKGSVTFGQLLSKNNHSAKMIKYLKVDIEGGERKGLMEWIKSGAMDNVLQVGVEFHYTVNFAKEYWQISKSLHRLGFVYISYDPNLCVGRGPTYFHCVEVVFRKTTLDCLRLSLTLD
;
A
#
# COMPACT_ATOMS: atom_id res chain seq x y z
N ARG A 1 10.10 23.32 17.33
CA ARG A 1 8.78 22.72 17.67
C ARG A 1 7.72 23.74 17.28
N GLY A 2 7.08 23.55 16.12
CA GLY A 2 6.01 24.42 15.63
C GLY A 2 4.69 23.68 15.68
N LYS A 3 3.66 24.32 16.22
CA LYS A 3 2.25 23.90 16.12
C LYS A 3 1.63 24.73 15.00
N TRP A 4 0.97 24.09 14.04
CA TRP A 4 0.53 24.73 12.80
C TRP A 4 -0.99 24.91 12.71
N LEU A 5 -1.39 25.95 11.97
CA LEU A 5 -2.76 26.41 11.71
C LEU A 5 -2.98 26.40 10.19
N GLY A 6 -3.34 25.27 9.59
CA GLY A 6 -3.68 25.14 8.17
C GLY A 6 -3.39 23.74 7.59
N HIS A 7 -4.36 23.15 6.88
CA HIS A 7 -4.23 21.82 6.27
C HIS A 7 -3.10 21.80 5.24
N CYS A 8 -2.11 20.93 5.43
CA CYS A 8 -1.09 20.64 4.43
C CYS A 8 -1.57 19.47 3.55
N TYR A 9 -1.03 19.37 2.32
CA TYR A 9 -1.44 18.36 1.36
C TYR A 9 -0.47 17.18 1.38
N ASP A 10 -0.95 16.05 1.86
CA ASP A 10 -0.19 14.81 2.11
C ASP A 10 -0.11 13.89 0.86
N GLY A 11 -0.53 14.38 -0.31
CA GLY A 11 -0.62 13.58 -1.54
C GLY A 11 -1.89 12.71 -1.61
N HIS A 12 -2.35 12.43 -2.84
CA HIS A 12 -3.50 11.57 -3.08
C HIS A 12 -3.16 10.09 -3.01
N LYS A 13 -4.10 9.32 -2.48
CA LYS A 13 -4.05 7.86 -2.39
C LYS A 13 -4.93 7.28 -3.51
N TYR A 14 -4.40 7.20 -4.73
CA TYR A 14 -5.17 6.78 -5.92
C TYR A 14 -5.49 5.28 -5.93
N VAL A 15 -6.74 4.94 -6.25
CA VAL A 15 -7.23 3.56 -6.38
C VAL A 15 -7.72 3.31 -7.81
N CYS A 16 -7.30 2.18 -8.42
CA CYS A 16 -7.84 1.75 -9.72
C CYS A 16 -9.11 0.95 -9.46
N LEU A 17 -10.27 1.47 -9.85
CA LEU A 17 -11.57 0.92 -9.44
C LEU A 17 -11.99 -0.36 -10.19
N ASP A 18 -11.27 -0.76 -11.24
CA ASP A 18 -11.60 -1.93 -12.06
C ASP A 18 -11.74 -3.23 -11.25
N ASP A 19 -11.02 -3.35 -10.12
CA ASP A 19 -11.06 -4.52 -9.24
C ASP A 19 -12.02 -4.39 -8.05
N PHE A 20 -12.65 -3.23 -7.89
CA PHE A 20 -13.52 -2.89 -6.74
C PHE A 20 -15.00 -2.85 -7.14
N VAL A 21 -15.35 -3.33 -8.33
CA VAL A 21 -16.73 -3.37 -8.81
C VAL A 21 -17.57 -4.27 -7.90
N PRO A 22 -18.58 -3.75 -7.20
CA PRO A 22 -19.52 -4.59 -6.45
C PRO A 22 -20.27 -5.46 -7.47
N LYS A 23 -20.14 -6.78 -7.39
CA LYS A 23 -20.87 -7.69 -8.28
C LYS A 23 -22.38 -7.46 -8.10
N ARG A 24 -23.00 -6.73 -9.04
CA ARG A 24 -24.46 -6.65 -9.17
C ARG A 24 -24.96 -8.03 -9.59
N ASN A 25 -25.80 -8.64 -8.75
CA ASN A 25 -26.64 -9.80 -9.04
C ASN A 25 -25.89 -11.13 -9.29
N HIS A 26 -25.52 -11.80 -8.20
CA HIS A 26 -25.29 -13.25 -8.18
C HIS A 26 -26.63 -13.99 -8.41
N ALA A 27 -27.10 -14.05 -9.66
CA ALA A 27 -28.31 -14.79 -9.99
C ALA A 27 -28.13 -16.31 -9.91
N ASN A 28 -26.89 -16.83 -9.89
CA ASN A 28 -26.64 -18.27 -10.10
C ASN A 28 -25.73 -18.96 -9.06
N GLY A 29 -25.39 -18.33 -7.94
CA GLY A 29 -24.84 -19.02 -6.75
C GLY A 29 -23.55 -19.85 -6.92
N LEU A 30 -22.74 -19.64 -7.96
CA LEU A 30 -21.59 -20.48 -8.31
C LEU A 30 -20.21 -19.93 -7.88
N ASP A 31 -20.11 -18.70 -7.39
CA ASP A 31 -18.90 -18.15 -6.77
C ASP A 31 -19.15 -18.02 -5.26
N GLN A 32 -18.68 -18.99 -4.46
CA GLN A 32 -18.96 -19.01 -3.01
C GLN A 32 -17.73 -18.79 -2.11
N ASP A 33 -16.50 -18.59 -2.62
CA ASP A 33 -15.33 -18.43 -1.73
C ASP A 33 -14.22 -17.47 -2.23
N GLU A 34 -14.37 -16.79 -3.38
CA GLU A 34 -13.31 -15.98 -4.01
C GLU A 34 -13.46 -14.45 -3.88
N ASP A 35 -14.55 -13.94 -3.28
CA ASP A 35 -14.95 -12.52 -3.38
C ASP A 35 -14.73 -11.69 -2.09
N GLU A 36 -13.76 -12.04 -1.25
CA GLU A 36 -13.40 -11.19 -0.11
C GLU A 36 -12.49 -10.03 -0.58
N CYS A 37 -12.98 -8.78 -0.52
CA CYS A 37 -12.13 -7.63 -0.77
C CYS A 37 -11.24 -7.36 0.46
N ILE A 38 -9.97 -7.75 0.38
CA ILE A 38 -8.98 -7.55 1.45
C ILE A 38 -8.07 -6.38 1.10
N VAL A 39 -7.97 -5.43 2.02
CA VAL A 39 -7.04 -4.29 1.96
C VAL A 39 -6.12 -4.35 3.17
N TYR A 40 -4.83 -4.10 2.95
CA TYR A 40 -3.87 -3.85 4.00
C TYR A 40 -3.46 -2.37 3.97
N SER A 41 -3.39 -1.74 5.14
CA SER A 41 -2.93 -0.36 5.28
C SER A 41 -1.90 -0.25 6.39
N PHE A 42 -0.70 0.22 6.06
CA PHE A 42 0.40 0.38 7.01
C PHE A 42 0.70 1.86 7.23
N GLY A 43 0.84 2.23 8.50
CA GLY A 43 0.93 3.60 9.02
C GLY A 43 -0.37 4.37 8.83
N VAL A 44 -1.30 4.10 9.72
CA VAL A 44 -2.59 4.80 9.78
C VAL A 44 -2.43 6.18 10.40
N SER A 45 -1.52 6.31 11.39
CA SER A 45 -1.39 7.50 12.21
C SER A 45 -2.76 7.96 12.76
N ASP A 46 -3.10 9.23 12.59
CA ASP A 46 -4.26 9.92 13.11
C ASP A 46 -5.38 10.12 12.09
N ASP A 47 -5.28 9.52 10.90
CA ASP A 47 -6.32 9.57 9.86
C ASP A 47 -6.74 8.18 9.40
N LEU A 48 -8.06 7.91 9.46
CA LEU A 48 -8.69 6.68 8.98
C LEU A 48 -9.55 6.92 7.72
N SER A 49 -9.40 8.07 7.05
CA SER A 49 -10.24 8.47 5.92
C SER A 49 -10.15 7.47 4.76
N PHE A 50 -8.93 7.06 4.38
CA PHE A 50 -8.69 6.06 3.35
C PHE A 50 -9.32 4.71 3.72
N GLU A 51 -9.07 4.21 4.92
CA GLU A 51 -9.56 2.91 5.38
C GLU A 51 -11.09 2.90 5.41
N ASN A 52 -11.72 3.97 5.89
CA ASN A 52 -13.16 4.10 5.88
C ASN A 52 -13.71 4.12 4.45
N GLU A 53 -13.09 4.83 3.52
CA GLU A 53 -13.51 4.84 2.11
C GLU A 53 -13.43 3.43 1.50
N MET A 54 -12.37 2.67 1.78
CA MET A 54 -12.26 1.28 1.33
C MET A 54 -13.36 0.38 1.88
N THR A 55 -13.87 0.65 3.09
CA THR A 55 -15.03 -0.10 3.62
C THR A 55 -16.32 0.18 2.85
N HIS A 56 -16.49 1.37 2.25
CA HIS A 56 -17.63 1.70 1.40
C HIS A 56 -17.60 0.93 0.07
N PHE A 57 -16.41 0.53 -0.39
CA PHE A 57 -16.24 -0.41 -1.50
C PHE A 57 -16.44 -1.89 -1.10
N GLY A 58 -16.88 -2.15 0.13
CA GLY A 58 -17.18 -3.49 0.62
C GLY A 58 -15.97 -4.26 1.14
N CYS A 59 -14.83 -3.61 1.30
CA CYS A 59 -13.60 -4.24 1.73
C CYS A 59 -13.52 -4.42 3.25
N HIS A 60 -12.81 -5.46 3.67
CA HIS A 60 -12.29 -5.59 5.02
C HIS A 60 -10.85 -5.08 5.02
N VAL A 61 -10.56 -4.14 5.93
CA VAL A 61 -9.30 -3.43 5.98
C VAL A 61 -8.52 -3.88 7.21
N TYR A 62 -7.30 -4.36 6.99
CA TYR A 62 -6.35 -4.71 8.04
C TYR A 62 -5.33 -3.59 8.14
N ALA A 63 -5.54 -2.72 9.13
CA ALA A 63 -4.79 -1.48 9.27
C ALA A 63 -3.87 -1.54 10.49
N TYR A 64 -2.63 -1.10 10.30
CA TYR A 64 -1.55 -1.25 11.27
C TYR A 64 -0.78 0.04 11.46
N ASP A 65 -0.36 0.28 12.70
CA ASP A 65 0.54 1.36 13.03
C ASP A 65 1.56 0.91 14.10
N GLN A 66 2.71 1.58 14.17
CA GLN A 66 3.72 1.30 15.20
C GLN A 66 3.20 1.61 16.61
N ASP A 67 2.23 2.52 16.74
CA ASP A 67 1.61 2.90 18.01
C ASP A 67 0.08 2.98 17.94
N TRP A 68 -0.58 2.93 19.10
CA TRP A 68 -2.01 3.18 19.17
C TRP A 68 -2.26 4.68 19.14
N THR A 69 -2.93 5.17 18.10
CA THR A 69 -3.38 6.55 18.02
C THR A 69 -4.80 6.72 18.58
N GLU A 70 -5.17 7.97 18.89
CA GLU A 70 -6.53 8.27 19.36
C GLU A 70 -7.59 7.88 18.32
N THR A 71 -7.32 8.17 17.04
CA THR A 71 -8.18 7.80 15.90
C THR A 71 -8.40 6.29 15.81
N MET A 72 -7.35 5.48 15.99
CA MET A 72 -7.47 4.02 16.02
C MET A 72 -8.30 3.53 17.22
N LEU A 73 -8.06 4.07 18.42
CA LEU A 73 -8.77 3.65 19.64
C LEU A 73 -10.26 4.03 19.63
N GLN A 74 -10.62 5.10 18.91
CA GLN A 74 -11.99 5.57 18.80
C GLN A 74 -12.75 4.95 17.62
N ASN A 75 -12.07 4.22 16.73
CA ASN A 75 -12.71 3.60 15.58
C ASN A 75 -13.76 2.57 16.00
N LYS A 76 -14.93 2.64 15.37
CA LYS A 76 -16.06 1.71 15.60
C LYS A 76 -16.48 0.96 14.33
N ASN A 77 -15.78 1.16 13.21
CA ASN A 77 -16.10 0.50 11.97
C ASN A 77 -15.72 -1.00 12.05
N PRO A 78 -16.68 -1.94 12.02
CA PRO A 78 -16.40 -3.37 12.19
C PRO A 78 -15.67 -4.00 11.00
N ARG A 79 -15.58 -3.30 9.86
CA ARG A 79 -14.82 -3.73 8.67
C ARG A 79 -13.36 -3.29 8.70
N ILE A 80 -12.91 -2.65 9.78
CA ILE A 80 -11.51 -2.26 9.96
C ILE A 80 -10.96 -3.03 11.16
N THR A 81 -10.05 -3.97 10.91
CA THR A 81 -9.23 -4.61 11.94
C THR A 81 -8.01 -3.74 12.19
N LEU A 82 -7.89 -3.24 13.41
CA LEU A 82 -6.78 -2.39 13.85
C LEU A 82 -5.84 -3.16 14.76
N GLU A 83 -4.54 -3.08 14.49
CA GLU A 83 -3.52 -3.66 15.35
C GLU A 83 -2.26 -2.81 15.41
N LYS A 84 -1.58 -2.85 16.56
CA LYS A 84 -0.27 -2.24 16.72
C LYS A 84 0.84 -3.19 16.23
N ALA A 85 1.62 -2.77 15.25
CA ALA A 85 2.81 -3.47 14.78
C ALA A 85 3.79 -2.49 14.09
N SER A 86 5.08 -2.63 14.37
CA SER A 86 6.13 -2.03 13.54
C SER A 86 6.41 -2.96 12.35
N ILE A 87 6.20 -2.47 11.14
CA ILE A 87 6.21 -3.30 9.92
C ILE A 87 7.43 -2.95 9.08
N HIS A 88 8.34 -3.91 8.89
CA HIS A 88 9.55 -3.75 8.07
C HIS A 88 9.96 -5.10 7.45
N ASP A 89 11.21 -5.51 7.68
CA ASP A 89 11.89 -6.68 7.12
C ASP A 89 12.11 -7.80 8.16
N GLY A 90 11.43 -7.73 9.31
CA GLY A 90 11.61 -8.68 10.42
C GLY A 90 12.78 -8.34 11.33
N SER A 91 13.57 -7.29 11.02
CA SER A 91 14.68 -6.86 11.86
C SER A 91 14.19 -6.08 13.08
N LYS A 92 14.97 -6.14 14.18
CA LYS A 92 14.73 -5.37 15.42
C LYS A 92 13.33 -5.54 16.02
N GLY A 93 12.72 -6.71 15.86
CA GLY A 93 11.38 -7.01 16.38
C GLY A 93 10.23 -6.45 15.56
N SER A 94 10.51 -5.90 14.37
CA SER A 94 9.47 -5.62 13.38
C SER A 94 8.88 -6.91 12.82
N VAL A 95 7.67 -6.82 12.27
CA VAL A 95 7.03 -7.92 11.55
C VAL A 95 7.10 -7.68 10.04
N THR A 96 7.07 -8.76 9.26
CA THR A 96 7.01 -8.70 7.80
C THR A 96 5.57 -8.76 7.30
N PHE A 97 5.33 -8.33 6.06
CA PHE A 97 4.02 -8.49 5.44
C PHE A 97 3.61 -9.96 5.32
N GLY A 98 4.55 -10.85 4.98
CA GLY A 98 4.30 -12.29 4.93
C GLY A 98 3.85 -12.88 6.28
N GLN A 99 4.39 -12.39 7.39
CA GLN A 99 3.96 -12.80 8.73
C GLN A 99 2.53 -12.32 9.03
N LEU A 100 2.17 -11.10 8.63
CA LEU A 100 0.80 -10.57 8.78
C LEU A 100 -0.20 -11.34 7.91
N LEU A 101 0.16 -11.67 6.67
CA LEU A 101 -0.64 -12.53 5.80
C LEU A 101 -0.86 -13.89 6.46
N SER A 102 0.19 -14.52 6.98
CA SER A 102 0.06 -15.82 7.66
C SER A 102 -0.79 -15.73 8.92
N LYS A 103 -0.61 -14.69 9.74
CA LYS A 103 -1.37 -14.47 10.97
C LYS A 103 -2.88 -14.39 10.70
N ASN A 104 -3.25 -13.73 9.59
CA ASN A 104 -4.64 -13.50 9.24
C ASN A 104 -5.22 -14.58 8.30
N ASN A 105 -4.47 -15.65 8.01
CA ASN A 105 -4.83 -16.69 7.04
C ASN A 105 -5.03 -16.17 5.59
N HIS A 106 -4.27 -15.15 5.20
CA HIS A 106 -4.33 -14.53 3.87
C HIS A 106 -3.17 -14.89 2.94
N SER A 107 -2.28 -15.81 3.32
CA SER A 107 -1.11 -16.15 2.50
C SER A 107 -1.45 -16.58 1.06
N ALA A 108 -2.62 -17.19 0.86
CA ALA A 108 -3.13 -17.59 -0.46
C ALA A 108 -4.29 -16.71 -0.96
N LYS A 109 -4.64 -15.65 -0.24
CA LYS A 109 -5.76 -14.77 -0.60
C LYS A 109 -5.27 -13.63 -1.48
N MET A 110 -6.14 -13.18 -2.37
CA MET A 110 -5.91 -12.02 -3.20
C MET A 110 -6.04 -10.74 -2.36
N ILE A 111 -5.00 -9.91 -2.39
CA ILE A 111 -4.99 -8.62 -1.72
C ILE A 111 -5.28 -7.54 -2.77
N LYS A 112 -6.43 -6.88 -2.64
CA LYS A 112 -6.89 -5.89 -3.63
C LYS A 112 -6.02 -4.63 -3.59
N TYR A 113 -5.68 -4.18 -2.39
CA TYR A 113 -4.84 -3.01 -2.20
C TYR A 113 -3.92 -3.17 -0.99
N LEU A 114 -2.68 -2.69 -1.15
CA LEU A 114 -1.73 -2.50 -0.08
C LEU A 114 -1.33 -1.01 -0.03
N LYS A 115 -1.73 -0.27 1.03
CA LYS A 115 -1.22 1.07 1.34
C LYS A 115 0.01 0.93 2.22
N VAL A 116 1.10 1.61 1.87
CA VAL A 116 2.37 1.58 2.61
C VAL A 116 2.87 2.99 2.84
N ASP A 117 2.81 3.43 4.08
CA ASP A 117 3.20 4.75 4.51
C ASP A 117 3.77 4.57 5.93
N ILE A 118 5.06 4.28 6.05
CA ILE A 118 5.68 3.81 7.30
C ILE A 118 6.99 4.55 7.58
N GLU A 119 7.01 5.84 7.24
CA GLU A 119 8.02 6.81 7.67
C GLU A 119 9.47 6.37 7.43
N GLY A 120 9.74 5.82 6.24
CA GLY A 120 11.08 5.36 5.81
C GLY A 120 11.30 3.86 5.93
N GLY A 121 10.36 3.13 6.53
CA GLY A 121 10.36 1.68 6.62
C GLY A 121 10.14 0.95 5.30
N GLU A 122 9.57 1.64 4.30
CA GLU A 122 9.14 1.11 3.01
C GLU A 122 10.30 0.45 2.28
N ARG A 123 11.49 1.04 2.38
CA ARG A 123 12.67 0.58 1.63
C ARG A 123 13.07 -0.84 1.99
N LYS A 124 13.12 -1.13 3.29
CA LYS A 124 13.49 -2.46 3.79
C LYS A 124 12.32 -3.42 3.66
N GLY A 125 11.12 -2.95 4.03
CA GLY A 125 9.89 -3.73 3.94
C GLY A 125 9.64 -4.24 2.51
N LEU A 126 9.46 -3.34 1.54
CA LEU A 126 9.14 -3.72 0.16
C LEU A 126 10.19 -4.64 -0.46
N MET A 127 11.48 -4.39 -0.22
CA MET A 127 12.53 -5.28 -0.72
C MET A 127 12.47 -6.68 -0.12
N GLU A 128 12.08 -6.82 1.15
CA GLU A 128 11.87 -8.11 1.78
C GLU A 128 10.59 -8.77 1.28
N TRP A 129 9.46 -8.06 1.27
CA TRP A 129 8.14 -8.58 0.84
C TRP A 129 8.14 -9.04 -0.62
N ILE A 130 8.91 -8.37 -1.48
CA ILE A 130 9.15 -8.82 -2.86
C ILE A 130 9.95 -10.12 -2.89
N LYS A 131 11.01 -10.24 -2.09
CA LYS A 131 11.88 -11.44 -2.09
C LYS A 131 11.21 -12.65 -1.46
N SER A 132 10.37 -12.46 -0.44
CA SER A 132 9.65 -13.54 0.23
C SER A 132 8.40 -14.00 -0.51
N GLY A 133 7.99 -13.31 -1.59
CA GLY A 133 6.78 -13.62 -2.35
C GLY A 133 5.49 -13.06 -1.72
N ALA A 134 5.58 -12.27 -0.65
CA ALA A 134 4.41 -11.66 -0.01
C ALA A 134 3.66 -10.70 -0.94
N MET A 135 4.31 -10.19 -2.00
CA MET A 135 3.71 -9.33 -3.03
C MET A 135 3.05 -10.11 -4.18
N ASP A 136 3.12 -11.44 -4.21
CA ASP A 136 2.69 -12.24 -5.36
C ASP A 136 1.17 -12.19 -5.58
N ASN A 137 0.39 -12.07 -4.50
CA ASN A 137 -1.06 -12.00 -4.55
C ASN A 137 -1.62 -10.58 -4.38
N VAL A 138 -0.78 -9.54 -4.45
CA VAL A 138 -1.19 -8.14 -4.38
C VAL A 138 -1.53 -7.63 -5.79
N LEU A 139 -2.71 -7.03 -5.96
CA LEU A 139 -3.15 -6.43 -7.23
C LEU A 139 -2.69 -4.98 -7.38
N GLN A 140 -2.82 -4.17 -6.33
CA GLN A 140 -2.45 -2.77 -6.34
C GLN A 140 -1.69 -2.43 -5.07
N VAL A 141 -0.65 -1.60 -5.20
CA VAL A 141 0.12 -1.10 -4.07
C VAL A 141 0.31 0.41 -4.23
N GLY A 142 -0.11 1.17 -3.23
CA GLY A 142 0.23 2.58 -3.06
C GLY A 142 1.29 2.72 -1.98
N VAL A 143 2.36 3.44 -2.29
CA VAL A 143 3.49 3.63 -1.37
C VAL A 143 3.84 5.11 -1.31
N GLU A 144 3.99 5.64 -0.11
CA GLU A 144 4.67 6.91 0.09
C GLU A 144 6.19 6.70 0.20
N PHE A 145 6.92 7.20 -0.79
CA PHE A 145 8.38 7.17 -0.80
C PHE A 145 8.97 8.26 0.09
N HIS A 146 9.12 7.94 1.37
CA HIS A 146 9.75 8.78 2.37
C HIS A 146 11.25 9.02 2.12
N TYR A 147 11.71 10.25 2.37
CA TYR A 147 13.12 10.66 2.25
C TYR A 147 13.74 10.40 0.85
N THR A 148 12.97 10.66 -0.21
CA THR A 148 13.37 10.36 -1.60
C THR A 148 14.72 11.00 -1.98
N VAL A 149 15.03 12.19 -1.45
CA VAL A 149 16.33 12.86 -1.64
C VAL A 149 17.52 11.96 -1.27
N ASN A 150 17.37 11.15 -0.22
CA ASN A 150 18.44 10.30 0.30
C ASN A 150 18.44 8.91 -0.34
N PHE A 151 17.28 8.43 -0.79
CA PHE A 151 17.09 7.01 -1.14
C PHE A 151 16.55 6.76 -2.55
N ALA A 152 16.61 7.76 -3.44
CA ALA A 152 16.14 7.62 -4.84
C ALA A 152 16.66 6.36 -5.55
N LYS A 153 17.92 5.96 -5.32
CA LYS A 153 18.51 4.75 -5.91
C LYS A 153 17.83 3.46 -5.41
N GLU A 154 17.46 3.41 -4.13
CA GLU A 154 16.77 2.26 -3.54
C GLU A 154 15.33 2.19 -4.03
N TYR A 155 14.61 3.32 -4.07
CA TYR A 155 13.26 3.37 -4.65
C TYR A 155 13.22 3.00 -6.13
N TRP A 156 14.25 3.37 -6.89
CA TRP A 156 14.41 2.89 -8.27
C TRP A 156 14.59 1.36 -8.34
N GLN A 157 15.37 0.76 -7.43
CA GLN A 157 15.55 -0.69 -7.39
C GLN A 157 14.26 -1.41 -6.99
N ILE A 158 13.50 -0.87 -6.04
CA ILE A 158 12.18 -1.38 -5.63
C ILE A 158 11.23 -1.32 -6.82
N SER A 159 11.12 -0.17 -7.49
CA SER A 159 10.25 0.01 -8.66
C SER A 159 10.57 -1.01 -9.77
N LYS A 160 11.85 -1.21 -10.08
CA LYS A 160 12.27 -2.26 -11.03
C LYS A 160 11.91 -3.67 -10.57
N SER A 161 11.91 -3.93 -9.28
CA SER A 161 11.61 -5.25 -8.72
C SER A 161 10.09 -5.51 -8.76
N LEU A 162 9.27 -4.50 -8.45
CA LEU A 162 7.82 -4.52 -8.65
C LEU A 162 7.48 -4.74 -10.13
N HIS A 163 8.16 -4.05 -11.05
CA HIS A 163 7.97 -4.28 -12.49
C HIS A 163 8.23 -5.73 -12.92
N ARG A 164 9.22 -6.41 -12.32
CA ARG A 164 9.47 -7.82 -12.61
C ARG A 164 8.37 -8.75 -12.08
N LEU A 165 7.62 -8.33 -11.08
CA LEU A 165 6.43 -9.01 -10.58
C LEU A 165 5.15 -8.64 -11.38
N GLY A 166 5.27 -7.87 -12.47
CA GLY A 166 4.14 -7.49 -13.32
C GLY A 166 3.40 -6.23 -12.87
N PHE A 167 3.93 -5.49 -11.90
CA PHE A 167 3.39 -4.17 -11.55
C PHE A 167 3.80 -3.12 -12.60
N VAL A 168 2.91 -2.19 -12.91
CA VAL A 168 3.20 -1.00 -13.72
C VAL A 168 2.92 0.25 -12.92
N TYR A 169 3.57 1.34 -13.32
CA TYR A 169 3.39 2.65 -12.73
C TYR A 169 2.05 3.25 -13.14
N ILE A 170 1.27 3.76 -12.20
CA ILE A 170 -0.04 4.38 -12.48
C ILE A 170 -0.03 5.88 -12.18
N SER A 171 0.46 6.29 -11.01
CA SER A 171 0.41 7.70 -10.60
C SER A 171 1.62 8.12 -9.75
N TYR A 172 1.95 9.41 -9.88
CA TYR A 172 2.93 10.17 -9.12
C TYR A 172 2.22 11.36 -8.48
N ASP A 173 2.36 11.55 -7.17
CA ASP A 173 1.86 12.76 -6.53
C ASP A 173 2.79 13.22 -5.39
N PRO A 174 3.41 14.40 -5.46
CA PRO A 174 4.32 14.86 -4.42
C PRO A 174 3.56 15.20 -3.13
N ASN A 175 4.13 14.81 -1.99
CA ASN A 175 3.69 15.30 -0.69
C ASN A 175 4.18 16.75 -0.51
N LEU A 176 3.24 17.68 -0.31
CA LEU A 176 3.52 19.11 -0.15
C LEU A 176 3.58 19.54 1.32
N CYS A 177 3.28 18.67 2.28
CA CYS A 177 3.48 18.92 3.71
C CYS A 177 4.96 19.03 4.05
N VAL A 178 5.79 18.11 3.55
CA VAL A 178 7.25 18.14 3.76
C VAL A 178 7.94 19.01 2.70
N GLY A 179 7.33 19.12 1.53
CA GLY A 179 7.78 19.98 0.46
C GLY A 179 8.97 19.41 -0.33
N ARG A 180 9.65 20.32 -1.06
CA ARG A 180 10.68 19.94 -2.02
C ARG A 180 12.08 20.06 -1.43
N GLY A 181 12.90 19.03 -1.63
CA GLY A 181 14.34 19.08 -1.40
C GLY A 181 15.12 19.68 -2.57
N PRO A 182 16.46 19.65 -2.56
CA PRO A 182 17.29 20.28 -3.58
C PRO A 182 17.09 19.71 -4.99
N THR A 183 16.72 18.43 -5.09
CA THR A 183 16.57 17.69 -6.35
C THR A 183 15.16 17.10 -6.48
N TYR A 184 14.76 16.31 -5.49
CA TYR A 184 13.47 15.60 -5.43
C TYR A 184 12.56 16.16 -4.33
N PHE A 185 11.27 15.86 -4.37
CA PHE A 185 10.40 16.02 -3.21
C PHE A 185 10.86 15.13 -2.06
N HIS A 186 10.62 15.56 -0.81
CA HIS A 186 11.02 14.78 0.35
C HIS A 186 10.22 13.48 0.45
N CYS A 187 8.91 13.56 0.21
CA CYS A 187 8.02 12.42 0.13
C CYS A 187 7.16 12.50 -1.14
N VAL A 188 6.79 11.33 -1.66
CA VAL A 188 6.03 11.20 -2.92
C VAL A 188 5.14 9.98 -2.81
N GLU A 189 3.86 10.15 -3.11
CA GLU A 189 2.91 9.07 -3.29
C GLU A 189 3.05 8.44 -4.67
N VAL A 190 3.24 7.12 -4.68
CA VAL A 190 3.41 6.34 -5.91
C VAL A 190 2.48 5.15 -5.90
N VAL A 191 1.72 4.97 -6.99
CA VAL A 191 0.82 3.83 -7.14
C VAL A 191 1.29 2.92 -8.25
N PHE A 192 1.34 1.64 -7.92
CA PHE A 192 1.61 0.56 -8.85
C PHE A 192 0.44 -0.41 -8.93
N ARG A 193 0.18 -0.94 -10.12
CA ARG A 193 -0.87 -1.93 -10.37
C ARG A 193 -0.31 -3.12 -11.13
N LYS A 194 -0.61 -4.33 -10.70
CA LYS A 194 -0.30 -5.55 -11.43
C LYS A 194 -1.16 -5.61 -12.68
N THR A 195 -0.54 -5.81 -13.83
CA THR A 195 -1.25 -5.91 -15.11
C THR A 195 -1.24 -7.34 -15.61
N THR A 196 -2.39 -7.83 -16.08
CA THR A 196 -2.50 -9.08 -16.84
C THR A 196 -2.05 -8.92 -18.29
N LEU A 197 -1.73 -7.70 -18.71
CA LEU A 197 -1.00 -7.46 -19.95
C LEU A 197 0.38 -8.10 -19.78
N ASP A 198 0.54 -9.29 -20.36
CA ASP A 198 1.81 -9.72 -20.93
C ASP A 198 2.25 -8.60 -21.87
N CYS A 199 2.89 -7.57 -21.33
CA CYS A 199 3.57 -6.57 -22.12
C CYS A 199 4.63 -7.36 -22.88
N LEU A 200 4.31 -7.71 -24.12
CA LEU A 200 5.26 -8.07 -25.15
C LEU A 200 6.34 -7.00 -25.05
N ARG A 201 7.47 -7.36 -24.43
CA ARG A 201 8.57 -6.44 -24.16
C ARG A 201 9.04 -5.95 -25.51
N LEU A 202 8.54 -4.79 -25.93
CA LEU A 202 9.10 -4.07 -27.07
C LEU A 202 10.42 -3.47 -26.56
N SER A 203 11.47 -4.28 -26.67
CA SER A 203 12.85 -3.82 -26.58
C SER A 203 13.11 -2.93 -27.80
N LEU A 204 12.80 -1.65 -27.69
CA LEU A 204 13.38 -0.66 -28.59
C LEU A 204 14.85 -0.49 -28.15
N THR A 205 15.75 -1.22 -28.81
CA THR A 205 17.14 -0.79 -28.89
C THR A 205 17.14 0.51 -29.66
N LEU A 206 17.39 1.61 -28.96
CA LEU A 206 17.73 2.87 -29.60
C LEU A 206 19.13 2.71 -30.16
N ASP A 207 19.26 2.78 -31.49
CA ASP A 207 20.54 2.92 -32.19
C ASP A 207 21.17 4.30 -31.93
#